data_AF-E3J8J8-F1
#
_entry.id   AF-E3J8J8-F1
#
_cell.length_a   1.000
_cell.length_b   1.000
_cell.length_c   1.000
_cell.angle_alpha   90.00
_cell.angle_beta   90.00
_cell.angle_gamma   90.00
#
_symmetry.space_group_name_H-M   'P 1'
#
loop_
_entity.id
_entity.type
_entity.pdbx_description
1 polymer ?
#
loop_
_entity_poly.entity_id
_entity_poly.type
_entity_poly.pdbx_seq_one_letter_code
_entity_poly.pdbx_strand_id
1 'polypeptide(L)'
;MSLSPSSPLSSAPHSSSVPAPRARDNLIARLRAAGCVFAEDEAALLLAAATDQAELDRLTDRRVAGIPLEHVLGWAEFHGQRILVDDGVFVPRRRTEFLVDLAAGRWLADRAAEAVPRAAVVVDLCCGSGALGAVVAGLLRSSGVELHAADIDPAAVRCARRNLAPLGGQLYEGDLYAALPVGLRNRVDLLLVNAPYVPTAAIGLMPPEAREHESPVALDGGSDGLAVLRRVLAGAGDWLAVGGRLLVETSEAQATELIAAVSAAGLAGEAVHSEEHDVTVVLATRPAHR
;
A
#
# COMPACT_ATOMS: atom_id res chain seq x y z
N MET A 1 -46.33 -14.18 56.49
CA MET A 1 -46.34 -15.24 55.47
C MET A 1 -46.12 -14.54 54.14
N SER A 2 -44.86 -14.47 53.70
CA SER A 2 -44.30 -15.24 52.56
C SER A 2 -44.50 -14.48 51.25
N LEU A 3 -43.53 -14.16 50.39
CA LEU A 3 -42.07 -14.32 50.31
C LEU A 3 -41.65 -13.35 49.17
N SER A 4 -40.55 -12.60 49.32
CA SER A 4 -39.80 -11.96 48.21
C SER A 4 -39.03 -13.06 47.41
N PRO A 5 -38.30 -12.83 46.29
CA PRO A 5 -37.75 -11.56 45.82
C PRO A 5 -37.58 -11.33 44.29
N SER A 6 -37.12 -10.11 44.01
CA SER A 6 -36.54 -9.51 42.80
C SER A 6 -35.69 -10.42 41.92
N SER A 7 -35.70 -10.15 40.60
CA SER A 7 -34.64 -10.59 39.67
C SER A 7 -34.05 -9.39 38.92
N PRO A 8 -32.72 -9.37 38.67
CA PRO A 8 -31.99 -8.18 38.27
C PRO A 8 -31.69 -8.12 36.76
N LEU A 9 -31.41 -6.90 36.30
CA LEU A 9 -30.69 -6.62 35.06
C LEU A 9 -29.39 -7.43 35.00
N SER A 10 -29.21 -8.20 33.93
CA SER A 10 -27.97 -8.90 33.62
C SER A 10 -27.60 -8.63 32.17
N SER A 11 -26.52 -7.86 31.97
CA SER A 11 -25.35 -8.27 31.18
C SER A 11 -24.37 -7.10 31.08
N ALA A 12 -23.28 -7.19 31.82
CA ALA A 12 -22.02 -6.49 31.54
C ALA A 12 -20.95 -7.56 31.29
N PRO A 13 -19.72 -7.18 30.90
CA PRO A 13 -19.28 -6.73 29.59
C PRO A 13 -18.46 -7.83 28.88
N HIS A 14 -18.15 -7.65 27.58
CA HIS A 14 -17.17 -8.48 26.88
C HIS A 14 -15.79 -8.38 27.56
N SER A 15 -15.38 -9.43 28.27
CA SER A 15 -14.02 -9.56 28.79
C SER A 15 -13.11 -10.11 27.69
N SER A 16 -12.18 -9.29 27.19
CA SER A 16 -11.01 -9.79 26.47
C SER A 16 -10.08 -10.49 27.48
N SER A 17 -10.23 -11.80 27.61
CA SER A 17 -9.36 -12.60 28.48
C SER A 17 -7.98 -12.73 27.84
N VAL A 18 -6.96 -12.18 28.49
CA VAL A 18 -5.55 -12.42 28.15
C VAL A 18 -5.32 -13.94 28.14
N PRO A 19 -4.76 -14.52 27.07
CA PRO A 19 -4.53 -15.96 26.98
C PRO A 19 -3.57 -16.43 28.07
N ALA A 20 -3.74 -17.68 28.52
CA ALA A 20 -2.89 -18.26 29.56
C ALA A 20 -1.40 -18.24 29.11
N PRO A 21 -0.45 -17.88 29.99
CA PRO A 21 0.97 -17.71 29.63
C PRO A 21 1.58 -18.85 28.80
N ARG A 22 1.16 -20.10 29.08
CA ARG A 22 1.61 -21.30 28.34
C ARG A 22 1.21 -21.31 26.86
N ALA A 23 0.05 -20.76 26.49
CA ALA A 23 -0.41 -20.73 25.10
C ALA A 23 0.45 -19.77 24.26
N ARG A 24 0.81 -18.62 24.84
CA ARG A 24 1.70 -17.64 24.22
C ARG A 24 3.11 -18.21 24.01
N ASP A 25 3.67 -18.86 25.04
CA ASP A 25 5.02 -19.43 24.95
C ASP A 25 5.11 -20.53 23.88
N ASN A 26 4.08 -21.38 23.78
CA ASN A 26 4.00 -22.41 22.75
C ASN A 26 3.91 -21.81 21.34
N LEU A 27 3.11 -20.75 21.15
CA LEU A 27 3.02 -20.04 19.87
C LEU A 27 4.36 -19.45 19.45
N ILE A 28 5.04 -18.73 20.35
CA ILE A 28 6.37 -18.16 20.09
C ILE A 28 7.36 -19.25 19.70
N ALA A 29 7.37 -20.39 20.41
CA ALA A 29 8.24 -21.51 20.10
C ALA A 29 7.99 -22.08 18.70
N ARG A 30 6.71 -22.20 18.28
CA ARG A 30 6.33 -22.66 16.93
C ARG A 30 6.81 -21.69 15.85
N LEU A 31 6.58 -20.39 16.05
CA LEU A 31 6.99 -19.35 15.10
C LEU A 31 8.52 -19.30 14.94
N ARG A 32 9.27 -19.36 16.05
CA ARG A 32 10.74 -19.43 16.01
C ARG A 32 11.24 -20.69 15.30
N ALA A 33 10.61 -21.84 15.55
CA ALA A 33 10.96 -23.09 14.86
C ALA A 33 10.69 -23.01 13.34
N ALA A 34 9.73 -22.18 12.92
CA ALA A 34 9.45 -21.89 11.52
C ALA A 34 10.36 -20.80 10.92
N GLY A 35 11.28 -20.22 11.70
CA GLY A 35 12.21 -19.18 11.24
C GLY A 35 11.66 -17.75 11.29
N CYS A 36 10.53 -17.51 11.96
CA CYS A 36 10.00 -16.15 12.14
C CYS A 36 10.95 -15.33 13.03
N VAL A 37 11.54 -14.28 12.46
CA VAL A 37 12.55 -13.43 13.13
C VAL A 37 11.94 -12.65 14.31
N PHE A 38 10.70 -12.19 14.16
CA PHE A 38 9.98 -11.37 15.15
C PHE A 38 8.87 -12.16 15.87
N ALA A 39 9.13 -13.42 16.20
CA ALA A 39 8.13 -14.36 16.69
C ALA A 39 7.26 -13.84 17.86
N GLU A 40 7.83 -13.05 18.77
CA GLU A 40 7.09 -12.46 19.89
C GLU A 40 6.06 -11.41 19.46
N ASP A 41 6.41 -10.56 18.51
CA ASP A 41 5.54 -9.52 17.99
C ASP A 41 4.45 -10.14 17.11
N GLU A 42 4.84 -11.09 16.25
CA GLU A 42 3.88 -11.85 15.44
C GLU A 42 2.91 -12.64 16.31
N ALA A 43 3.39 -13.29 17.38
CA ALA A 43 2.53 -14.00 18.33
C ALA A 43 1.51 -13.05 18.99
N ALA A 44 1.93 -11.84 19.35
CA ALA A 44 1.02 -10.85 19.93
C ALA A 44 -0.09 -10.46 18.93
N LEU A 45 0.25 -10.28 17.65
CA LEU A 45 -0.70 -9.96 16.60
C LEU A 45 -1.68 -11.11 16.32
N LEU A 46 -1.18 -12.36 16.23
CA LEU A 46 -2.02 -13.54 16.02
C LEU A 46 -2.99 -13.77 17.18
N LEU A 47 -2.52 -13.60 18.42
CA LEU A 47 -3.36 -13.69 19.62
C LEU A 47 -4.43 -12.59 19.65
N ALA A 48 -4.10 -11.39 19.20
CA ALA A 48 -5.06 -10.28 19.12
C ALA A 48 -6.09 -10.46 18.00
N ALA A 49 -5.72 -11.16 16.92
CA ALA A 49 -6.60 -11.40 15.78
C ALA A 49 -7.55 -12.59 15.99
N ALA A 50 -7.10 -13.63 16.71
CA ALA A 50 -7.90 -14.83 16.93
C ALA A 50 -9.07 -14.60 17.90
N THR A 51 -10.26 -15.09 17.55
CA THR A 51 -11.45 -15.03 18.41
C THR A 51 -11.55 -16.20 19.39
N ASP A 52 -10.92 -17.32 19.06
CA ASP A 52 -10.85 -18.53 19.88
C ASP A 52 -9.57 -19.33 19.56
N GLN A 53 -9.37 -20.45 20.26
CA GLN A 53 -8.19 -21.29 20.10
C GLN A 53 -8.12 -21.98 18.72
N ALA A 54 -9.26 -22.36 18.14
CA ALA A 54 -9.28 -23.04 16.84
C ALA A 54 -8.85 -22.08 15.73
N GLU A 55 -9.30 -20.83 15.81
CA GLU A 55 -8.88 -19.77 14.90
C GLU A 55 -7.40 -19.42 15.08
N LEU A 56 -6.92 -19.34 16.33
CA LEU A 56 -5.49 -19.12 16.61
C LEU A 56 -4.63 -20.22 15.99
N ASP A 57 -5.03 -21.48 16.12
CA ASP A 57 -4.31 -22.61 15.55
C ASP A 57 -4.28 -22.51 14.01
N ARG A 58 -5.41 -22.16 13.37
CA ARG A 58 -5.49 -21.94 11.92
C ARG A 58 -4.57 -20.82 11.43
N LEU A 59 -4.58 -19.66 12.12
CA LEU A 59 -3.71 -18.53 11.78
C LEU A 59 -2.24 -18.89 11.95
N THR A 60 -1.91 -19.59 13.05
CA THR A 60 -0.55 -20.06 13.32
C THR A 60 -0.08 -21.05 12.26
N ASP A 61 -0.91 -22.01 11.87
CA ASP A 61 -0.58 -23.01 10.84
C ASP A 61 -0.28 -22.34 9.49
N ARG A 62 -1.10 -21.34 9.10
CA ARG A 62 -0.84 -20.53 7.89
C ARG A 62 0.51 -19.81 7.99
N ARG A 63 0.79 -19.16 9.12
CA ARG A 63 2.04 -18.42 9.30
C ARG A 63 3.27 -19.34 9.27
N VAL A 64 3.20 -20.46 9.98
CA VAL A 64 4.27 -21.50 10.00
C VAL A 64 4.49 -22.12 8.63
N ALA A 65 3.47 -22.16 7.77
CA ALA A 65 3.59 -22.61 6.39
C ALA A 65 4.29 -21.60 5.45
N GLY A 66 4.71 -20.44 5.95
CA GLY A 66 5.44 -19.43 5.18
C GLY A 66 4.56 -18.33 4.56
N ILE A 67 3.25 -18.34 4.81
CA ILE A 67 2.36 -17.26 4.34
C ILE A 67 2.76 -15.95 5.04
N PRO A 68 2.84 -14.81 4.31
CA PRO A 68 3.09 -13.50 4.90
C PRO A 68 2.13 -13.21 6.05
N LEU A 69 2.63 -12.66 7.15
CA LEU A 69 1.82 -12.38 8.33
C LEU A 69 0.61 -11.49 7.99
N GLU A 70 0.77 -10.53 7.09
CA GLU A 70 -0.26 -9.58 6.69
C GLU A 70 -1.39 -10.28 5.92
N HIS A 71 -1.09 -11.31 5.12
CA HIS A 71 -2.12 -12.18 4.51
C HIS A 71 -2.78 -13.09 5.55
N VAL A 72 -2.03 -13.51 6.57
CA VAL A 72 -2.61 -14.27 7.69
C VAL A 72 -3.61 -13.41 8.47
N LEU A 73 -3.25 -12.16 8.78
CA LEU A 73 -4.05 -11.20 9.53
C LEU A 73 -5.15 -10.53 8.70
N GLY A 74 -5.01 -10.50 7.37
CA GLY A 74 -5.90 -9.80 6.44
C GLY A 74 -5.67 -8.28 6.38
N TRP A 75 -4.57 -7.79 6.94
CA TRP A 75 -4.20 -6.38 6.92
C TRP A 75 -2.69 -6.18 7.14
N ALA A 76 -2.18 -5.05 6.67
CA ALA A 76 -0.83 -4.56 6.89
C ALA A 76 -0.87 -3.19 7.58
N GLU A 77 0.08 -2.93 8.48
CA GLU A 77 0.29 -1.56 8.99
C GLU A 77 1.06 -0.75 7.94
N PHE A 78 0.51 0.40 7.57
CA PHE A 78 1.14 1.31 6.62
C PHE A 78 0.81 2.75 7.00
N HIS A 79 1.83 3.57 7.29
CA HIS A 79 1.71 4.94 7.78
C HIS A 79 0.78 5.07 9.00
N GLY A 80 0.92 4.15 9.96
CA GLY A 80 0.08 4.08 11.16
C GLY A 80 -1.39 3.68 10.93
N GLN A 81 -1.74 3.24 9.71
CA GLN A 81 -3.09 2.80 9.34
C GLN A 81 -3.11 1.30 9.06
N ARG A 82 -4.24 0.64 9.33
CA ARG A 82 -4.45 -0.75 8.91
C ARG A 82 -5.06 -0.78 7.52
N ILE A 83 -4.27 -1.19 6.54
CA ILE A 83 -4.71 -1.39 5.17
C ILE A 83 -5.10 -2.86 5.00
N LEU A 84 -6.32 -3.13 4.56
CA LEU A 84 -6.75 -4.50 4.29
C LEU A 84 -5.91 -5.07 3.15
N VAL A 85 -5.50 -6.34 3.28
CA VAL A 85 -4.76 -7.07 2.24
C VAL A 85 -5.36 -8.46 2.10
N ASP A 86 -5.55 -8.90 0.85
CA ASP A 86 -5.99 -10.27 0.54
C ASP A 86 -4.80 -11.15 0.13
N ASP A 87 -4.97 -12.46 0.24
CA ASP A 87 -4.03 -13.45 -0.31
C ASP A 87 -3.73 -13.13 -1.79
N GLY A 88 -2.45 -13.15 -2.16
CA GLY A 88 -1.98 -12.84 -3.51
C GLY A 88 -1.78 -11.34 -3.80
N VAL A 89 -2.31 -10.43 -2.97
CA VAL A 89 -2.11 -8.99 -3.15
C VAL A 89 -0.80 -8.54 -2.53
N PHE A 90 -0.06 -7.67 -3.22
CA PHE A 90 1.19 -7.10 -2.72
C PHE A 90 0.98 -6.43 -1.34
N VAL A 91 1.80 -6.83 -0.36
CA VAL A 91 1.75 -6.24 0.97
C VAL A 91 2.42 -4.85 0.95
N PRO A 92 1.75 -3.77 1.38
CA PRO A 92 2.39 -2.45 1.45
C PRO A 92 3.66 -2.50 2.30
N ARG A 93 4.77 -1.96 1.78
CA ARG A 93 6.06 -2.01 2.47
C ARG A 93 6.30 -0.71 3.23
N ARG A 94 6.86 -0.78 4.44
CA ARG A 94 7.22 0.42 5.23
C ARG A 94 8.11 1.40 4.48
N ARG A 95 9.00 0.90 3.61
CA ARG A 95 9.84 1.77 2.78
C ARG A 95 9.02 2.68 1.85
N THR A 96 7.85 2.21 1.39
CA THR A 96 6.94 2.94 0.51
C THR A 96 6.28 4.14 1.21
N GLU A 97 6.32 4.22 2.56
CA GLU A 97 5.83 5.38 3.32
C GLU A 97 6.55 6.67 2.93
N PHE A 98 7.83 6.59 2.55
CA PHE A 98 8.58 7.76 2.09
C PHE A 98 7.97 8.41 0.83
N LEU A 99 7.40 7.60 -0.08
CA LEU A 99 6.69 8.12 -1.26
C LEU A 99 5.46 8.92 -0.85
N VAL A 100 4.71 8.44 0.15
CA VAL A 100 3.54 9.14 0.71
C VAL A 100 3.95 10.49 1.26
N ASP A 101 5.00 10.52 2.10
CA ASP A 101 5.45 11.76 2.74
C ASP A 101 5.92 12.79 1.71
N LEU A 102 6.66 12.35 0.68
CA LEU A 102 7.03 13.21 -0.44
C LEU A 102 5.80 13.73 -1.20
N ALA A 103 4.85 12.87 -1.53
CA ALA A 103 3.66 13.26 -2.30
C ALA A 103 2.83 14.30 -1.56
N ALA A 104 2.46 14.01 -0.31
CA ALA A 104 1.63 14.89 0.51
C ALA A 104 2.38 16.18 0.89
N GLY A 105 3.65 16.07 1.31
CA GLY A 105 4.46 17.21 1.73
C GLY A 105 4.69 18.21 0.59
N ARG A 106 5.07 17.71 -0.60
CA ARG A 106 5.29 18.56 -1.78
C ARG A 106 4.00 19.23 -2.25
N TRP A 107 2.88 18.51 -2.22
CA TRP A 107 1.57 19.08 -2.54
C TRP A 107 1.18 20.20 -1.57
N LEU A 108 1.26 19.94 -0.27
CA LEU A 108 0.89 20.93 0.76
C LEU A 108 1.78 22.19 0.68
N ALA A 109 3.08 22.02 0.44
CA ALA A 109 4.02 23.12 0.30
C ALA A 109 3.67 24.05 -0.87
N ASP A 110 3.34 23.51 -2.05
CA ASP A 110 2.97 24.32 -3.21
C ASP A 110 1.67 25.10 -3.00
N ARG A 111 0.72 24.49 -2.28
CA ARG A 111 -0.63 25.03 -2.09
C ARG A 111 -0.72 26.00 -0.90
N ALA A 112 0.28 26.05 -0.03
CA ALA A 112 0.28 26.92 1.15
C ALA A 112 0.13 28.41 0.81
N ALA A 113 0.52 28.82 -0.41
CA ALA A 113 0.41 30.20 -0.90
C ALA A 113 -0.85 30.46 -1.75
N GLU A 114 -1.70 29.46 -2.00
CA GLU A 114 -2.87 29.63 -2.85
C GLU A 114 -4.04 30.26 -2.09
N ALA A 115 -4.63 31.30 -2.67
CA ALA A 115 -5.74 32.04 -2.05
C ALA A 115 -7.06 31.25 -2.03
N VAL A 116 -7.22 30.27 -2.92
CA VAL A 116 -8.46 29.48 -3.06
C VAL A 116 -8.11 28.00 -2.91
N PRO A 117 -8.56 27.35 -1.83
CA PRO A 117 -8.42 25.90 -1.68
C PRO A 117 -9.13 25.16 -2.81
N ARG A 118 -8.48 24.14 -3.35
CA ARG A 118 -9.08 23.21 -4.32
C ARG A 118 -8.78 21.77 -3.93
N ALA A 119 -9.67 20.87 -4.32
CA ALA A 119 -9.48 19.45 -4.14
C ALA A 119 -8.27 18.96 -4.96
N ALA A 120 -7.49 18.05 -4.38
CA ALA A 120 -6.42 17.35 -5.08
C ALA A 120 -7.01 16.21 -5.91
N VAL A 121 -6.63 16.11 -7.18
CA VAL A 121 -6.92 14.92 -8.00
C VAL A 121 -5.77 13.93 -7.84
N VAL A 122 -6.02 12.83 -7.13
CA VAL A 122 -5.02 11.82 -6.81
C VAL A 122 -5.32 10.55 -7.59
N VAL A 123 -4.31 10.01 -8.28
CA VAL A 123 -4.37 8.71 -8.95
C VAL A 123 -3.33 7.78 -8.32
N ASP A 124 -3.78 6.65 -7.79
CA ASP A 124 -2.94 5.52 -7.36
C ASP A 124 -2.91 4.47 -8.47
N LEU A 125 -1.81 4.41 -9.23
CA LEU A 125 -1.68 3.56 -10.41
C LEU A 125 -0.82 2.33 -10.09
N CYS A 126 -1.29 1.15 -10.49
CA CYS A 126 -0.82 -0.14 -9.95
C CYS A 126 -1.08 -0.21 -8.44
N CYS A 127 -2.33 0.04 -8.04
CA CYS A 127 -2.65 0.37 -6.66
C CYS A 127 -2.51 -0.80 -5.67
N GLY A 128 -2.49 -2.06 -6.11
CA GLY A 128 -2.44 -3.20 -5.20
C GLY A 128 -3.61 -3.19 -4.20
N SER A 129 -3.30 -3.05 -2.92
CA SER A 129 -4.30 -2.86 -1.85
C SER A 129 -4.86 -1.44 -1.75
N GLY A 130 -4.39 -0.49 -2.54
CA GLY A 130 -4.76 0.94 -2.49
C GLY A 130 -4.11 1.71 -1.35
N ALA A 131 -3.01 1.19 -0.79
CA ALA A 131 -2.37 1.76 0.40
C ALA A 131 -1.89 3.21 0.19
N LEU A 132 -1.24 3.48 -0.94
CA LEU A 132 -0.76 4.82 -1.29
C LEU A 132 -1.91 5.82 -1.39
N GLY A 133 -2.93 5.47 -2.17
CA GLY A 133 -4.12 6.30 -2.36
C GLY A 133 -4.88 6.55 -1.04
N ALA A 134 -5.02 5.53 -0.20
CA ALA A 134 -5.69 5.64 1.09
C ALA A 134 -4.99 6.63 2.03
N VAL A 135 -3.68 6.47 2.19
CA VAL A 135 -2.91 7.30 3.12
C VAL A 135 -2.80 8.73 2.60
N VAL A 136 -2.47 8.94 1.33
CA VAL A 136 -2.39 10.29 0.76
C VAL A 136 -3.73 11.00 0.84
N ALA A 137 -4.85 10.32 0.54
CA ALA A 137 -6.18 10.91 0.68
C ALA A 137 -6.49 11.32 2.14
N GLY A 138 -6.08 10.49 3.11
CA GLY A 138 -6.21 10.80 4.53
C GLY A 138 -5.40 12.02 4.96
N LEU A 139 -4.14 12.13 4.52
CA LEU A 139 -3.26 13.26 4.82
C LEU A 139 -3.76 14.57 4.18
N LEU A 140 -4.39 14.50 3.00
CA LEU A 140 -4.88 15.65 2.25
C LEU A 140 -6.36 15.97 2.50
N ARG A 141 -7.02 15.29 3.45
CA ARG A 141 -8.47 15.38 3.67
C ARG A 141 -9.00 16.81 3.87
N SER A 142 -8.20 17.69 4.47
CA SER A 142 -8.59 19.09 4.72
C SER A 142 -8.74 19.92 3.44
N SER A 143 -8.06 19.51 2.37
CA SER A 143 -8.10 20.17 1.06
C SER A 143 -9.20 19.60 0.15
N GLY A 144 -9.80 18.46 0.52
CA GLY A 144 -10.65 17.65 -0.36
C GLY A 144 -9.81 16.84 -1.35
N VAL A 145 -10.27 15.62 -1.67
CA VAL A 145 -9.55 14.70 -2.56
C VAL A 145 -10.53 14.02 -3.51
N GLU A 146 -10.25 14.10 -4.81
CA GLU A 146 -10.85 13.26 -5.85
C GLU A 146 -9.88 12.09 -6.07
N LEU A 147 -10.18 10.95 -5.47
CA LEU A 147 -9.30 9.77 -5.48
C LEU A 147 -9.71 8.78 -6.57
N HIS A 148 -8.73 8.39 -7.37
CA HIS A 148 -8.84 7.35 -8.38
C HIS A 148 -7.74 6.32 -8.17
N ALA A 149 -8.03 5.06 -8.46
CA ALA A 149 -7.05 4.00 -8.41
C ALA A 149 -7.26 3.01 -9.55
N ALA A 150 -6.17 2.45 -10.08
CA ALA A 150 -6.24 1.43 -11.11
C ALA A 150 -5.20 0.34 -10.92
N ASP A 151 -5.58 -0.90 -11.23
CA ASP A 151 -4.69 -2.05 -11.24
C ASP A 151 -5.09 -3.02 -12.36
N ILE A 152 -4.11 -3.76 -12.87
CA ILE A 152 -4.35 -4.81 -13.86
C ILE A 152 -4.84 -6.11 -13.21
N ASP A 153 -4.50 -6.34 -11.93
CA ASP A 153 -4.89 -7.53 -11.20
C ASP A 153 -6.31 -7.37 -10.60
N PRO A 154 -7.29 -8.18 -11.03
CA PRO A 154 -8.64 -8.12 -10.47
C PRO A 154 -8.69 -8.39 -8.96
N ALA A 155 -7.74 -9.17 -8.41
CA ALA A 155 -7.64 -9.39 -6.97
C ALA A 155 -7.22 -8.13 -6.22
N ALA A 156 -6.24 -7.39 -6.74
CA ALA A 156 -5.84 -6.09 -6.23
C ALA A 156 -7.02 -5.10 -6.26
N VAL A 157 -7.72 -4.97 -7.40
CA VAL A 157 -8.87 -4.07 -7.52
C VAL A 157 -9.97 -4.38 -6.50
N ARG A 158 -10.27 -5.67 -6.24
CA ARG A 158 -11.25 -6.06 -5.19
C ARG A 158 -10.75 -5.71 -3.79
N CYS A 159 -9.48 -5.94 -3.51
CA CYS A 159 -8.86 -5.59 -2.24
C CYS A 159 -8.89 -4.07 -2.00
N ALA A 160 -8.34 -3.29 -2.94
CA ALA A 160 -8.34 -1.84 -2.90
C ALA A 160 -9.74 -1.25 -2.75
N ARG A 161 -10.79 -1.87 -3.31
CA ARG A 161 -12.16 -1.35 -3.19
C ARG A 161 -12.60 -1.22 -1.76
N ARG A 162 -12.21 -2.18 -0.90
CA ARG A 162 -12.58 -2.16 0.52
C ARG A 162 -11.82 -1.09 1.30
N ASN A 163 -10.60 -0.75 0.88
CA ASN A 163 -9.81 0.32 1.49
C ASN A 163 -10.22 1.72 1.01
N LEU A 164 -10.57 1.87 -0.28
CA LEU A 164 -10.74 3.18 -0.92
C LEU A 164 -12.20 3.63 -1.03
N ALA A 165 -13.18 2.72 -1.13
CA ALA A 165 -14.59 3.11 -1.22
C ALA A 165 -15.08 3.95 -0.01
N PRO A 166 -14.66 3.68 1.25
CA PRO A 166 -15.00 4.53 2.39
C PRO A 166 -14.48 5.98 2.26
N LEU A 167 -13.45 6.19 1.43
CA LEU A 167 -12.85 7.50 1.15
C LEU A 167 -13.44 8.16 -0.11
N GLY A 168 -14.45 7.55 -0.73
CA GLY A 168 -15.01 8.00 -2.01
C GLY A 168 -14.14 7.70 -3.23
N GLY A 169 -13.12 6.84 -3.07
CA GLY A 169 -12.22 6.47 -4.16
C GLY A 169 -12.91 5.66 -5.25
N GLN A 170 -12.59 5.97 -6.51
CA GLN A 170 -13.10 5.26 -7.69
C GLN A 170 -12.02 4.31 -8.22
N LEU A 171 -12.41 3.07 -8.53
CA LEU A 171 -11.48 2.01 -8.90
C LEU A 171 -11.73 1.50 -10.31
N TYR A 172 -10.65 1.21 -11.02
CA TYR A 172 -10.67 0.74 -12.39
C TYR A 172 -9.78 -0.49 -12.54
N GLU A 173 -10.27 -1.49 -13.27
CA GLU A 173 -9.51 -2.67 -13.65
C GLU A 173 -8.99 -2.48 -15.07
N GLY A 174 -7.68 -2.61 -15.26
CA GLY A 174 -7.06 -2.56 -16.57
C GLY A 174 -5.60 -2.13 -16.56
N ASP A 175 -5.01 -2.09 -17.75
CA ASP A 175 -3.59 -1.84 -17.93
C ASP A 175 -3.27 -0.34 -17.89
N LEU A 176 -2.65 0.09 -16.79
CA LEU A 176 -2.19 1.47 -16.57
C LEU A 176 -3.30 2.49 -16.91
N TYR A 177 -2.97 3.47 -17.75
CA TYR A 177 -3.85 4.56 -18.15
C TYR A 177 -5.07 4.13 -18.97
N ALA A 178 -5.06 2.92 -19.56
CA ALA A 178 -6.18 2.44 -20.36
C ALA A 178 -7.44 2.17 -19.51
N ALA A 179 -7.25 1.92 -18.21
CA ALA A 179 -8.34 1.71 -17.25
C ALA A 179 -9.03 3.03 -16.84
N LEU A 180 -8.32 4.16 -16.93
CA LEU A 180 -8.75 5.42 -16.35
C LEU A 180 -9.74 6.16 -17.26
N PRO A 181 -10.73 6.88 -16.69
CA PRO A 181 -11.66 7.68 -17.47
C PRO A 181 -10.96 8.85 -18.16
N VAL A 182 -11.26 9.05 -19.44
CA VAL A 182 -10.67 10.12 -20.27
C VAL A 182 -10.83 11.53 -19.69
N GLY A 183 -11.82 11.74 -18.82
CA GLY A 183 -12.06 13.01 -18.13
C GLY A 183 -11.01 13.40 -17.10
N LEU A 184 -10.05 12.52 -16.77
CA LEU A 184 -8.92 12.84 -15.89
C LEU A 184 -7.70 13.40 -16.61
N ARG A 185 -7.69 13.37 -17.96
CA ARG A 185 -6.55 13.93 -18.73
C ARG A 185 -6.29 15.38 -18.36
N ASN A 186 -5.02 15.72 -18.19
CA ASN A 186 -4.54 17.04 -17.77
C ASN A 186 -5.08 17.54 -16.41
N ARG A 187 -5.61 16.67 -15.54
CA ARG A 187 -6.17 17.05 -14.23
C ARG A 187 -5.43 16.46 -13.04
N VAL A 188 -4.60 15.43 -13.25
CA VAL A 188 -3.99 14.68 -12.14
C VAL A 188 -2.93 15.50 -11.44
N ASP A 189 -3.15 15.81 -10.18
CA ASP A 189 -2.25 16.58 -9.34
C ASP A 189 -1.13 15.70 -8.77
N LEU A 190 -1.50 14.51 -8.28
CA LEU A 190 -0.60 13.51 -7.74
C LEU A 190 -0.88 12.16 -8.41
N LEU A 191 0.10 11.65 -9.15
CA LEU A 191 0.10 10.31 -9.69
C LEU A 191 1.09 9.48 -8.87
N LEU A 192 0.57 8.56 -8.05
CA LEU A 192 1.33 7.70 -7.15
C LEU A 192 1.53 6.35 -7.82
N VAL A 193 2.77 5.83 -7.82
CA VAL A 193 3.09 4.57 -8.51
C VAL A 193 4.08 3.75 -7.69
N ASN A 194 3.64 2.58 -7.25
CA ASN A 194 4.51 1.49 -6.82
C ASN A 194 4.26 0.28 -7.73
N ALA A 195 4.70 0.43 -8.97
CA ALA A 195 4.58 -0.60 -10.00
C ALA A 195 5.75 -1.59 -9.91
N PRO A 196 5.62 -2.83 -10.44
CA PRO A 196 6.70 -3.82 -10.40
C PRO A 196 7.99 -3.29 -11.03
N TYR A 197 9.09 -3.40 -10.28
CA TYR A 197 10.42 -2.99 -10.75
C TYR A 197 11.52 -4.02 -10.52
N VAL A 198 11.17 -5.26 -10.14
CA VAL A 198 12.16 -6.34 -9.96
C VAL A 198 12.52 -6.90 -11.34
N PRO A 199 13.82 -6.98 -11.69
CA PRO A 199 14.23 -7.69 -12.90
C PRO A 199 13.76 -9.14 -12.88
N THR A 200 13.20 -9.66 -13.98
CA THR A 200 12.65 -11.02 -14.05
C THR A 200 13.61 -12.09 -13.51
N ALA A 201 14.90 -11.97 -13.84
CA ALA A 201 15.93 -12.91 -13.39
C ALA A 201 16.23 -12.83 -11.88
N ALA A 202 15.92 -11.71 -11.23
CA ALA A 202 16.13 -11.48 -9.81
C ALA A 202 14.95 -11.95 -8.93
N ILE A 203 13.78 -12.24 -9.50
CA ILE A 203 12.60 -12.72 -8.75
C ILE A 203 12.93 -13.99 -7.96
N GLY A 204 13.75 -14.88 -8.53
CA GLY A 204 14.19 -16.11 -7.87
C GLY A 204 15.01 -15.90 -6.59
N LEU A 205 15.56 -14.69 -6.38
CA LEU A 205 16.38 -14.30 -5.24
C LEU A 205 15.58 -13.54 -4.16
N MET A 206 14.30 -13.25 -4.42
CA MET A 206 13.44 -12.57 -3.47
C MET A 206 13.13 -13.45 -2.25
N PRO A 207 12.78 -12.83 -1.10
CA PRO A 207 12.29 -13.58 0.05
C PRO A 207 11.15 -14.54 -0.34
N PRO A 208 11.15 -15.80 0.12
CA PRO A 208 10.14 -16.79 -0.24
C PRO A 208 8.72 -16.29 -0.02
N GLU A 209 8.47 -15.60 1.09
CA GLU A 209 7.15 -15.06 1.44
C GLU A 209 6.58 -14.17 0.33
N ALA A 210 7.38 -13.22 -0.17
CA ALA A 210 6.97 -12.34 -1.26
C ALA A 210 6.89 -13.09 -2.60
N ARG A 211 7.92 -13.90 -2.91
CA ARG A 211 8.05 -14.60 -4.18
C ARG A 211 6.94 -15.64 -4.43
N GLU A 212 6.50 -16.31 -3.37
CA GLU A 212 5.58 -17.45 -3.46
C GLU A 212 4.13 -17.06 -3.18
N HIS A 213 3.89 -15.99 -2.42
CA HIS A 213 2.55 -15.60 -1.99
C HIS A 213 2.05 -14.25 -2.53
N GLU A 214 2.89 -13.44 -3.16
CA GLU A 214 2.44 -12.24 -3.90
C GLU A 214 2.31 -12.53 -5.39
N SER A 215 1.35 -11.89 -6.05
CA SER A 215 1.11 -12.04 -7.48
C SER A 215 2.37 -11.68 -8.29
N PRO A 216 2.83 -12.52 -9.23
CA PRO A 216 4.00 -12.22 -10.05
C PRO A 216 3.87 -10.89 -10.82
N VAL A 217 2.65 -10.49 -11.17
CA VAL A 217 2.37 -9.22 -11.86
C VAL A 217 2.72 -7.99 -11.01
N ALA A 218 2.76 -8.14 -9.68
CA ALA A 218 3.15 -7.10 -8.75
C ALA A 218 4.67 -7.03 -8.53
N LEU A 219 5.44 -8.00 -9.06
CA LEU A 219 6.88 -8.10 -8.86
C LEU A 219 7.67 -7.86 -10.14
N ASP A 220 7.28 -8.51 -11.25
CA ASP A 220 8.07 -8.58 -12.48
C ASP A 220 8.02 -7.27 -13.29
N GLY A 221 9.12 -6.52 -13.22
CA GLY A 221 9.32 -5.29 -14.00
C GLY A 221 9.92 -5.53 -15.38
N GLY A 222 10.07 -6.79 -15.81
CA GLY A 222 10.71 -7.18 -17.06
C GLY A 222 12.22 -7.39 -16.93
N SER A 223 12.93 -7.49 -18.06
CA SER A 223 14.34 -7.93 -18.09
C SER A 223 15.30 -7.10 -17.23
N ASP A 224 15.09 -5.79 -17.16
CA ASP A 224 15.86 -4.83 -16.36
C ASP A 224 15.05 -4.21 -15.23
N GLY A 225 13.83 -4.70 -15.01
CA GLY A 225 12.91 -4.18 -14.00
C GLY A 225 12.28 -2.83 -14.35
N LEU A 226 12.48 -2.27 -15.56
CA LEU A 226 12.00 -0.93 -15.88
C LEU A 226 10.91 -0.90 -16.97
N ALA A 227 10.45 -2.06 -17.46
CA ALA A 227 9.50 -2.13 -18.56
C ALA A 227 8.16 -1.43 -18.22
N VAL A 228 7.61 -1.70 -17.03
CA VAL A 228 6.35 -1.07 -16.58
C VAL A 228 6.56 0.41 -16.25
N LEU A 229 7.65 0.75 -15.55
CA LEU A 229 7.94 2.14 -15.19
C LEU A 229 8.15 3.05 -16.41
N ARG A 230 8.78 2.54 -17.47
CA ARG A 230 8.91 3.28 -18.75
C ARG A 230 7.56 3.55 -19.40
N ARG A 231 6.61 2.60 -19.35
CA ARG A 231 5.25 2.79 -19.87
C ARG A 231 4.45 3.82 -19.05
N VAL A 232 4.62 3.80 -17.73
CA VAL A 232 4.07 4.83 -16.83
C VAL A 232 4.59 6.21 -17.25
N LEU A 233 5.91 6.38 -17.32
CA LEU A 233 6.51 7.67 -17.67
C LEU A 233 6.08 8.19 -19.04
N ALA A 234 6.04 7.32 -20.05
CA ALA A 234 5.65 7.69 -21.40
C ALA A 234 4.21 8.23 -21.49
N GLY A 235 3.30 7.77 -20.63
CA GLY A 235 1.91 8.24 -20.60
C GLY A 235 1.66 9.42 -19.66
N ALA A 236 2.49 9.64 -18.64
CA ALA A 236 2.20 10.55 -17.53
C ALA A 236 1.88 12.00 -17.95
N GLY A 237 2.56 12.53 -18.98
CA GLY A 237 2.36 13.90 -19.46
C GLY A 237 0.92 14.22 -19.90
N ASP A 238 0.19 13.24 -20.43
CA ASP A 238 -1.20 13.41 -20.90
C ASP A 238 -2.22 13.47 -19.77
N TRP A 239 -1.84 13.01 -18.57
CA TRP A 239 -2.72 12.89 -17.41
C TRP A 239 -2.45 13.95 -16.36
N LEU A 240 -1.18 14.25 -16.11
CA LEU A 240 -0.77 15.23 -15.11
C LEU A 240 -1.33 16.62 -15.43
N ALA A 241 -1.86 17.31 -14.43
CA ALA A 241 -2.11 18.75 -14.51
C ALA A 241 -0.79 19.52 -14.70
N VAL A 242 -0.86 20.78 -15.13
CA VAL A 242 0.33 21.65 -15.12
C VAL A 242 0.81 21.80 -13.67
N GLY A 243 2.09 21.50 -13.43
CA GLY A 243 2.67 21.43 -12.08
C GLY A 243 2.30 20.16 -11.30
N GLY A 244 1.48 19.28 -11.88
CA GLY A 244 1.17 17.96 -11.33
C GLY A 244 2.41 17.07 -11.31
N ARG A 245 2.47 16.16 -10.35
CA ARG A 245 3.63 15.30 -10.09
C ARG A 245 3.27 13.83 -10.17
N LEU A 246 4.13 13.08 -10.85
CA LEU A 246 4.26 11.64 -10.73
C LEU A 246 5.34 11.32 -9.69
N LEU A 247 5.07 10.36 -8.81
CA LEU A 247 6.03 9.80 -7.87
C LEU A 247 6.10 8.28 -8.06
N VAL A 248 7.30 7.77 -8.31
CA VAL A 248 7.56 6.35 -8.61
C VAL A 248 8.56 5.78 -7.63
N GLU A 249 8.20 4.72 -6.91
CA GLU A 249 9.17 3.93 -6.13
C GLU A 249 10.06 3.11 -7.09
N THR A 250 11.37 3.09 -6.82
CA THR A 250 12.35 2.27 -7.55
C THR A 250 13.58 1.96 -6.70
N SER A 251 14.51 1.17 -7.22
CA SER A 251 15.83 0.99 -6.61
C SER A 251 16.80 2.12 -6.98
N GLU A 252 17.79 2.37 -6.12
CA GLU A 252 18.83 3.36 -6.39
C GLU A 252 19.58 3.06 -7.70
N ALA A 253 19.88 1.78 -7.96
CA ALA A 253 20.55 1.32 -9.17
C ALA A 253 19.77 1.64 -10.46
N GLN A 254 18.45 1.75 -10.37
CA GLN A 254 17.55 2.03 -11.50
C GLN A 254 17.25 3.53 -11.65
N ALA A 255 17.57 4.36 -10.66
CA ALA A 255 17.16 5.76 -10.62
C ALA A 255 17.69 6.59 -11.80
N THR A 256 18.96 6.43 -12.16
CA THR A 256 19.59 7.16 -13.28
C THR A 256 18.89 6.89 -14.61
N GLU A 257 18.62 5.63 -14.91
CA GLU A 257 17.91 5.21 -16.13
C GLU A 257 16.48 5.73 -16.14
N LEU A 258 15.81 5.72 -14.99
CA LEU A 258 14.45 6.21 -14.85
C LEU A 258 14.39 7.74 -15.04
N ILE A 259 15.37 8.51 -14.55
CA ILE A 259 15.48 9.97 -14.79
C ILE A 259 15.71 10.30 -16.27
N ALA A 260 16.48 9.47 -16.99
CA ALA A 260 16.62 9.61 -18.43
C ALA A 260 15.26 9.40 -19.14
N ALA A 261 14.47 8.41 -18.71
CA ALA A 261 13.12 8.19 -19.22
C ALA A 261 12.14 9.33 -18.86
N VAL A 262 12.26 9.94 -17.68
CA VAL A 262 11.52 11.15 -17.29
C VAL A 262 11.79 12.29 -18.28
N SER A 263 13.07 12.52 -18.58
CA SER A 263 13.49 13.57 -19.51
C SER A 263 12.98 13.31 -20.93
N ALA A 264 13.04 12.04 -21.38
CA ALA A 264 12.50 11.63 -22.68
C ALA A 264 10.98 11.81 -22.79
N ALA A 265 10.24 11.72 -21.68
CA ALA A 265 8.81 12.00 -21.59
C ALA A 265 8.47 13.51 -21.52
N GLY A 266 9.48 14.40 -21.58
CA GLY A 266 9.27 15.85 -21.53
C GLY A 266 8.89 16.37 -20.13
N LEU A 267 9.18 15.61 -19.09
CA LEU A 267 8.90 15.97 -17.69
C LEU A 267 10.18 16.45 -17.00
N ALA A 268 10.03 17.27 -15.96
CA ALA A 268 11.16 17.67 -15.10
C ALA A 268 11.34 16.65 -13.98
N GLY A 269 12.50 15.98 -13.94
CA GLY A 269 12.76 14.86 -13.04
C GLY A 269 13.78 15.15 -11.94
N GLU A 270 13.54 14.59 -10.75
CA GLU A 270 14.56 14.43 -9.69
C GLU A 270 14.41 13.05 -9.04
N ALA A 271 15.53 12.49 -8.55
CA ALA A 271 15.54 11.28 -7.74
C ALA A 271 15.84 11.66 -6.30
N VAL A 272 15.03 11.17 -5.37
CA VAL A 272 15.20 11.41 -3.93
C VAL A 272 15.38 10.06 -3.26
N HIS A 273 16.53 9.89 -2.61
CA HIS A 273 16.86 8.71 -1.84
C HIS A 273 16.63 8.96 -0.35
N SER A 274 16.10 7.96 0.35
CA SER A 274 15.98 7.96 1.81
C SER A 274 16.79 6.80 2.37
N GLU A 275 17.88 7.12 3.07
CA GLU A 275 18.69 6.14 3.78
C GLU A 275 17.91 5.49 4.93
N GLU A 276 17.04 6.25 5.60
CA GLU A 276 16.20 5.75 6.72
C GLU A 276 15.23 4.66 6.27
N HIS A 277 14.62 4.84 5.10
CA HIS A 277 13.64 3.91 4.56
C HIS A 277 14.22 2.89 3.58
N ASP A 278 15.50 3.04 3.19
CA ASP A 278 16.17 2.24 2.14
C ASP A 278 15.35 2.19 0.84
N VAL A 279 15.03 3.37 0.31
CA VAL A 279 14.17 3.52 -0.87
C VAL A 279 14.56 4.71 -1.71
N THR A 280 14.33 4.61 -3.01
CA THR A 280 14.47 5.73 -3.94
C THR A 280 13.11 6.03 -4.58
N VAL A 281 12.76 7.32 -4.60
CA VAL A 281 11.56 7.81 -5.28
C VAL A 281 11.99 8.74 -6.40
N VAL A 282 11.57 8.46 -7.62
CA VAL A 282 11.72 9.37 -8.75
C VAL A 282 10.47 10.23 -8.85
N LEU A 283 10.66 11.55 -8.78
CA LEU A 283 9.62 12.55 -8.99
C LEU A 283 9.72 13.07 -10.42
N ALA A 284 8.58 13.15 -11.10
CA ALA A 284 8.47 13.74 -12.42
C ALA A 284 7.35 14.79 -12.42
N THR A 285 7.68 16.04 -12.70
CA THR A 285 6.73 17.16 -12.70
C THR A 285 6.42 17.56 -14.14
N ARG A 286 5.13 17.76 -14.45
CA ARG A 286 4.75 18.39 -15.71
C ARG A 286 5.05 19.89 -15.64
N PRO A 287 5.97 20.42 -16.46
CA PRO A 287 6.28 21.84 -16.42
C PRO A 287 5.07 22.68 -16.89
N ALA A 288 4.92 23.87 -16.33
CA ALA A 288 4.20 24.93 -17.04
C ALA A 288 5.04 25.25 -18.27
N HIS A 289 4.52 25.04 -19.49
CA HIS A 289 5.26 25.34 -20.71
C HIS A 289 5.87 26.76 -20.63
N ARG A 290 7.14 26.87 -21.03
CA ARG A 290 7.86 28.14 -21.17
C ARG A 290 7.28 28.98 -22.31
#